data_AF-A0A263DBS9-F1
#
_entry.id   AF-A0A263DBS9-F1
#
_cell.length_a   1.000
_cell.length_b   1.000
_cell.length_c   1.000
_cell.angle_alpha   90.00
_cell.angle_beta   90.00
_cell.angle_gamma   90.00
#
_symmetry.space_group_name_H-M   'P 1'
#
loop_
_entity.id
_entity.type
_entity.pdbx_description
1 polymer ?
#
loop_
_entity_poly.entity_id
_entity_poly.type
_entity_poly.pdbx_seq_one_letter_code
_entity_poly.pdbx_strand_id
1 'polypeptide(L)'
;MEQRLFGLVADGVFQFLQGAVGTAGALRGAENAEAARLVAAWRTLLRLHDHRPSGRCPLCKRGRKGHTTELCTVWQVAVAYFLRRLPGED
;
A
#
# COMPACT_ATOMS: atom_id res chain seq x y z
N MET A 1 2.54 10.61 11.58
CA MET A 1 2.86 11.10 10.24
C MET A 1 1.89 12.20 10.01
N GLU A 2 2.38 13.38 9.61
CA GLU A 2 1.48 14.47 9.24
C GLU A 2 0.54 13.99 8.13
N GLN A 3 -0.73 14.39 8.19
CA GLN A 3 -1.76 13.90 7.26
C GLN A 3 -1.38 14.13 5.78
N ARG A 4 -0.62 15.20 5.51
CA ARG A 4 -0.06 15.49 4.18
C ARG A 4 0.98 14.47 3.73
N LEU A 5 1.92 14.11 4.60
CA LEU A 5 2.93 13.09 4.31
C LEU A 5 2.29 11.72 4.08
N PHE A 6 1.24 11.39 4.85
CA PHE A 6 0.46 10.19 4.60
C PHE A 6 -0.20 10.23 3.21
N GLY A 7 -0.80 11.37 2.84
CA GLY A 7 -1.40 11.56 1.52
C GLY A 7 -0.41 11.29 0.38
N LEU A 8 0.80 11.85 0.46
CA LEU A 8 1.85 11.63 -0.54
C LEU A 8 2.26 10.16 -0.64
N VAL A 9 2.42 9.47 0.50
CA VAL A 9 2.75 8.04 0.53
C VAL A 9 1.60 7.21 -0.06
N ALA A 10 0.36 7.52 0.30
CA ALA A 10 -0.82 6.84 -0.19
C ALA A 10 -0.95 7.00 -1.71
N ASP A 11 -0.81 8.23 -2.22
CA ASP A 11 -0.86 8.53 -3.65
C ASP A 11 0.21 7.75 -4.41
N GLY A 12 1.46 7.73 -3.91
CA GLY A 12 2.53 6.96 -4.53
C GLY A 12 2.23 5.46 -4.61
N VAL A 13 1.73 4.87 -3.53
CA VAL A 13 1.34 3.44 -3.53
C VAL A 13 0.20 3.18 -4.52
N PHE A 14 -0.84 4.03 -4.55
CA PHE A 14 -1.94 3.85 -5.48
C PHE A 14 -1.54 4.06 -6.94
N GLN A 15 -0.61 4.97 -7.23
CA GLN A 15 -0.02 5.15 -8.54
C GLN A 15 0.77 3.91 -8.98
N PHE A 16 1.61 3.34 -8.10
CA PHE A 16 2.32 2.09 -8.39
C PHE A 16 1.34 0.96 -8.74
N LEU A 17 0.31 0.76 -7.93
CA LEU A 17 -0.70 -0.28 -8.14
C LEU A 17 -1.47 -0.09 -9.47
N GLN A 18 -1.78 1.15 -9.84
CA GLN A 18 -2.39 1.45 -11.15
C GLN A 18 -1.42 1.14 -12.30
N GLY A 19 -0.15 1.50 -12.16
CA GLY A 19 0.89 1.19 -13.13
C GLY A 19 1.07 -0.32 -13.33
N ALA A 20 1.08 -1.09 -12.25
CA ALA A 20 1.26 -2.55 -12.29
C ALA A 20 0.19 -3.27 -13.14
N VAL A 21 -1.06 -2.80 -13.13
CA VAL A 21 -2.11 -3.33 -14.03
C VAL A 21 -1.84 -2.98 -15.49
N GLY A 22 -1.35 -1.76 -15.75
CA GLY A 22 -0.97 -1.34 -17.09
C GLY A 22 0.19 -2.17 -17.66
N THR A 23 1.21 -2.44 -16.86
CA THR A 23 2.36 -3.28 -17.25
C THR A 23 1.97 -4.75 -17.40
N ALA A 24 1.13 -5.28 -16.50
CA ALA A 24 0.55 -6.63 -16.63
C ALA A 24 -0.38 -6.74 -17.85
N GLY A 25 -0.93 -5.63 -18.34
CA GLY A 25 -1.60 -5.49 -19.64
C GLY A 25 -0.79 -6.04 -20.82
N ALA A 26 0.55 -5.96 -20.74
CA ALA A 26 1.46 -6.51 -21.74
C ALA A 26 1.68 -8.03 -21.60
N LEU A 27 1.37 -8.61 -20.42
CA LEU A 27 1.36 -10.05 -20.18
C LEU A 27 0.02 -10.64 -20.66
N ARG A 28 0.06 -11.79 -21.34
CA ARG A 28 -1.14 -12.40 -21.93
C ARG A 28 -1.85 -13.33 -20.93
N GLY A 29 -3.18 -13.34 -20.95
CA GLY A 29 -3.99 -14.41 -20.37
C GLY A 29 -4.18 -14.35 -18.84
N ALA A 30 -4.05 -15.50 -18.16
CA ALA A 30 -4.42 -15.69 -16.77
C ALA A 30 -3.57 -14.87 -15.77
N GLU A 31 -2.29 -14.64 -16.09
CA GLU A 31 -1.36 -13.87 -15.26
C GLU A 31 -1.80 -12.41 -15.08
N ASN A 32 -2.34 -11.81 -16.15
CA ASN A 32 -2.91 -10.47 -16.10
C ASN A 32 -4.17 -10.42 -15.22
N ALA A 33 -5.05 -11.42 -15.33
CA ALA A 33 -6.25 -11.52 -14.50
C ALA A 33 -5.91 -11.70 -13.00
N GLU A 34 -4.86 -12.46 -12.70
CA GLU A 34 -4.37 -12.63 -11.33
C GLU A 34 -3.73 -11.34 -10.79
N ALA A 35 -2.88 -10.68 -11.58
CA ALA A 35 -2.30 -9.38 -11.22
C ALA A 35 -3.39 -8.32 -10.95
N ALA A 36 -4.41 -8.24 -11.82
CA ALA A 36 -5.55 -7.34 -11.63
C ALA A 36 -6.33 -7.65 -10.34
N ARG A 37 -6.53 -8.94 -10.03
CA ARG A 37 -7.18 -9.38 -8.78
C ARG A 37 -6.36 -8.99 -7.56
N LEU A 38 -5.05 -9.21 -7.58
CA LEU A 38 -4.15 -8.84 -6.48
C LEU A 38 -4.12 -7.32 -6.27
N VAL A 39 -4.07 -6.54 -7.34
CA VAL A 39 -4.16 -5.07 -7.26
C VAL A 39 -5.49 -4.63 -6.66
N ALA A 40 -6.62 -5.21 -7.08
CA ALA A 40 -7.93 -4.88 -6.53
C ALA A 40 -8.02 -5.23 -5.02
N ALA A 41 -7.46 -6.38 -4.62
CA ALA A 41 -7.38 -6.79 -3.23
C ALA A 41 -6.55 -5.80 -2.38
N TRP A 42 -5.35 -5.44 -2.84
CA TRP A 42 -4.50 -4.47 -2.16
C TRP A 42 -5.14 -3.09 -2.03
N ARG A 43 -5.77 -2.59 -3.10
CA ARG A 43 -6.49 -1.31 -3.06
C ARG A 43 -7.61 -1.31 -2.03
N THR A 44 -8.35 -2.41 -1.95
CA THR A 44 -9.43 -2.57 -0.97
C THR A 44 -8.88 -2.60 0.45
N LEU A 45 -7.84 -3.41 0.69
CA LEU A 45 -7.19 -3.53 1.99
C LEU A 45 -6.62 -2.17 2.46
N LEU A 46 -5.94 -1.42 1.59
CA LEU A 46 -5.35 -0.13 1.95
C LEU A 46 -6.41 0.92 2.29
N ARG A 47 -7.54 0.95 1.57
CA ARG A 47 -8.68 1.83 1.90
C ARG A 47 -9.32 1.49 3.25
N LEU A 48 -9.41 0.21 3.59
CA LEU A 48 -9.88 -0.23 4.91
C LEU A 48 -8.93 0.23 6.03
N HIS A 49 -7.63 0.31 5.73
CA HIS A 49 -6.58 0.74 6.64
C HIS A 49 -6.23 2.23 6.54
N ASP A 50 -7.04 3.03 5.85
CA ASP A 50 -6.78 4.46 5.63
C ASP A 50 -6.61 5.23 6.95
N HIS A 51 -5.71 6.20 6.95
CA HIS A 51 -5.46 7.05 8.10
C HIS A 51 -6.61 8.05 8.25
N ARG A 52 -7.31 7.96 9.38
CA ARG A 52 -8.23 9.02 9.80
C ARG A 52 -7.42 10.27 10.19
N PRO A 53 -8.06 11.45 10.27
CA PRO A 53 -7.40 12.68 10.73
C PRO A 53 -6.69 12.55 12.08
N SER A 54 -7.09 11.58 12.91
CA SER A 54 -6.42 11.22 14.17
C SER A 54 -5.05 10.54 14.01
N GLY A 55 -4.58 10.32 12.78
CA GLY A 55 -3.28 9.74 12.47
C GLY A 55 -3.14 8.25 12.79
N ARG A 56 -4.24 7.55 13.11
CA ARG A 56 -4.25 6.13 13.47
C ARG A 56 -5.18 5.33 12.58
N CYS A 57 -4.76 4.10 12.24
CA CYS A 57 -5.59 3.12 11.58
C CYS A 57 -6.67 2.60 12.54
N PRO A 58 -7.97 2.65 12.19
CA PRO A 58 -9.06 2.25 13.08
C PRO A 58 -9.18 0.73 13.26
N LEU A 59 -8.68 -0.06 12.31
CA LEU A 59 -8.78 -1.53 12.33
C LEU A 59 -7.67 -2.19 13.14
N CYS A 60 -6.50 -1.56 13.22
CA CYS A 60 -5.39 -2.06 14.00
C CYS A 60 -5.58 -1.72 15.48
N LYS A 61 -6.37 -2.54 16.20
CA LYS A 61 -6.73 -2.35 17.63
C LYS A 61 -5.56 -2.35 18.64
N ARG A 62 -4.30 -2.51 18.21
CA ARG A 62 -3.13 -2.52 19.09
C ARG A 62 -1.94 -1.82 18.43
N GLY A 63 -1.94 -0.50 18.45
CA GLY A 63 -0.65 0.20 18.53
C GLY A 63 -0.02 -0.23 19.85
N ARG A 64 1.00 -1.09 19.83
CA ARG A 64 1.76 -1.41 21.04
C ARG A 64 2.19 -0.08 21.67
N LYS A 65 1.92 0.12 22.96
CA LYS A 65 2.54 1.19 23.76
C LYS A 65 4.05 1.15 23.45
N GLY A 66 4.55 2.13 22.70
CA GLY A 66 5.98 2.25 22.39
C GLY A 66 6.42 2.12 20.94
N HIS A 67 5.56 1.77 19.97
CA HIS A 67 5.92 1.93 18.56
C HIS A 67 5.40 3.26 18.01
N THR A 68 6.32 4.20 17.89
CA THR A 68 6.21 5.49 17.19
C THR A 68 6.07 5.33 15.67
N THR A 69 5.88 4.10 15.16
CA THR A 69 5.72 3.89 13.73
C THR A 69 4.40 4.50 13.29
N GLU A 70 4.52 5.57 12.52
CA GLU A 70 3.43 6.42 12.11
C GLU A 70 2.46 5.78 11.09
N LEU A 71 2.73 4.54 10.68
CA LEU A 71 1.93 3.73 9.75
C LEU A 71 1.59 2.40 10.41
N CYS A 72 0.40 1.86 10.14
CA CYS A 72 0.07 0.50 10.53
C CYS A 72 0.85 -0.53 9.67
N THR A 73 0.96 -1.77 10.13
CA THR A 73 1.76 -2.81 9.47
C THR A 73 1.36 -3.03 8.01
N VAL A 74 0.08 -2.94 7.66
CA VAL A 74 -0.39 -3.04 6.26
C VAL A 74 0.24 -1.94 5.39
N TRP A 75 0.23 -0.70 5.86
CA TRP A 75 0.87 0.41 5.15
C TRP A 75 2.40 0.32 5.15
N GLN A 76 3.01 -0.21 6.21
CA GLN A 76 4.45 -0.46 6.24
C GLN A 76 4.87 -1.46 5.15
N VAL A 77 4.11 -2.55 4.99
CA VAL A 77 4.34 -3.55 3.93
C VAL A 77 4.15 -2.91 2.55
N ALA A 78 3.07 -2.16 2.35
CA ALA A 78 2.83 -1.49 1.07
C ALA A 78 3.98 -0.54 0.67
N VAL A 79 4.47 0.27 1.61
CA VAL A 79 5.63 1.14 1.37
C VAL A 79 6.88 0.34 1.03
N ALA A 80 7.13 -0.76 1.76
CA ALA A 80 8.32 -1.58 1.56
C ALA A 80 8.37 -2.28 0.20
N TYR A 81 7.23 -2.64 -0.38
CA TYR A 81 7.16 -3.40 -1.62
C TYR A 81 6.75 -2.58 -2.85
N PHE A 82 6.01 -1.48 -2.68
CA PHE A 82 5.48 -0.70 -3.81
C PHE A 82 6.20 0.64 -4.00
N LEU A 83 6.91 1.14 -2.98
CA LEU A 83 7.65 2.41 -3.08
C LEU A 83 9.15 2.23 -2.92
N ARG A 84 9.58 1.38 -1.99
CA ARG A 84 10.99 1.02 -1.84
C ARG A 84 11.29 -0.10 -2.83
N ARG A 85 12.41 0.00 -3.56
CA ARG A 85 12.97 -1.17 -4.22
C ARG A 85 13.37 -2.17 -3.14
N LEU A 86 13.06 -3.44 -3.33
CA LEU A 86 13.55 -4.49 -2.45
C LEU A 86 15.09 -4.48 -2.51
N PRO A 87 15.81 -4.71 -1.40
CA PRO A 87 17.25 -4.87 -1.46
C PRO A 87 17.59 -6.03 -2.41
N GLY A 88 18.24 -5.75 -3.53
CA GLY A 88 18.68 -6.76 -4.51
C GLY A 88 17.94 -6.77 -5.86
N GLU A 89 17.06 -5.81 -6.14
CA GLU A 89 16.53 -5.58 -7.50
C GLU A 89 17.23 -4.35 -8.12
N ASP A 90 18.25 -4.62 -8.95
CA ASP A 90 18.94 -3.63 -9.80
C ASP A 90 18.19 -3.39 -11.12
#